data_AF-A0A2R6EU63-F1
#
_entry.id   AF-A0A2R6EU63-F1
#
_cell.length_a   1.000
_cell.length_b   1.000
_cell.length_c   1.000
_cell.angle_alpha   90.00
_cell.angle_beta   90.00
_cell.angle_gamma   90.00
#
_symmetry.space_group_name_H-M   'P 1'
#
loop_
_entity.id
_entity.type
_entity.pdbx_description
1 polymer ?
#
loop_
_entity_poly.entity_id
_entity_poly.type
_entity_poly.pdbx_seq_one_letter_code
_entity_poly.pdbx_strand_id
1 'polypeptide(L)'
;MTLDDVVAAKVDAARVDLAERGPVLVAFSGGVDSAVVAAIAHDVLGEDAVACTAKSETLPAAELDDATRVADEIGIRHEISSFSELDDPNFVANDGDRCYHCRSMRLGEMFDTARELGIDVVCDGTNADDPGEGHRPGLRAVEELDAYSPLLEHGLTKSEVRAVADHYDLSVADKPSMACLSSRIPTGLDVTEERLTRVEQAETLLRTWGFEQFRVRDHDGLARIEIGEDELERALDPDFVRAARDHLLDCGFDHVTLDLEGYATGSVSPANDAYEGETDVLSTEYPS
;
A
#
# COMPACT_ATOMS: atom_id res chain seq x y z
N MET A 1 23.59 6.11 8.06
CA MET A 1 24.76 5.33 7.53
C MET A 1 25.35 6.03 6.31
N THR A 2 26.61 5.79 5.94
CA THR A 2 27.17 6.32 4.68
C THR A 2 26.63 5.50 3.51
N LEU A 3 26.06 6.15 2.49
CA LEU A 3 25.62 5.49 1.26
C LEU A 3 26.83 4.93 0.49
N ASP A 4 26.61 3.85 -0.26
CA ASP A 4 27.55 3.38 -1.27
C ASP A 4 27.76 4.47 -2.34
N ASP A 5 28.97 4.60 -2.87
CA ASP A 5 29.33 5.66 -3.83
C ASP A 5 28.45 5.64 -5.10
N VAL A 6 28.01 4.46 -5.55
CA VAL A 6 27.12 4.33 -6.71
C VAL A 6 25.72 4.85 -6.39
N VAL A 7 25.19 4.48 -5.22
CA VAL A 7 23.87 4.94 -4.77
C VAL A 7 23.88 6.45 -4.52
N ALA A 8 24.94 6.96 -3.90
CA ALA A 8 25.12 8.39 -3.69
C ALA A 8 25.12 9.17 -5.01
N ALA A 9 25.81 8.67 -6.04
CA ALA A 9 25.82 9.31 -7.36
C ALA A 9 24.43 9.34 -8.03
N LYS A 10 23.62 8.27 -7.88
CA LYS A 10 22.22 8.26 -8.37
C LYS A 10 21.36 9.28 -7.63
N VAL A 11 21.49 9.34 -6.30
CA VAL A 11 20.77 10.33 -5.48
C VAL A 11 21.17 11.75 -5.87
N ASP A 12 22.45 12.02 -6.06
CA ASP A 12 22.93 13.35 -6.48
C ASP A 12 22.43 13.72 -7.89
N ALA A 13 22.32 12.76 -8.80
CA ALA A 13 21.70 13.00 -10.11
C ALA A 13 20.20 13.35 -9.97
N ALA A 14 19.46 12.62 -9.13
CA ALA A 14 18.05 12.91 -8.84
C ALA A 14 17.87 14.29 -8.18
N ARG A 15 18.77 14.68 -7.28
CA ARG A 15 18.80 16.01 -6.64
C ARG A 15 18.96 17.12 -7.68
N VAL A 16 19.93 16.98 -8.59
CA VAL A 16 20.18 17.98 -9.65
C VAL A 16 18.96 18.11 -10.56
N ASP A 17 18.39 17.00 -11.02
CA ASP A 17 17.23 17.03 -11.91
C ASP A 17 15.98 17.64 -11.22
N LEU A 18 15.71 17.30 -9.96
CA LEU A 18 14.60 17.91 -9.20
C LEU A 18 14.81 19.42 -9.01
N ALA A 19 16.04 19.86 -8.74
CA ALA A 19 16.35 21.28 -8.61
C ALA A 19 16.12 22.06 -9.93
N GLU A 20 16.35 21.44 -11.09
CA GLU A 20 16.10 22.07 -12.41
C GLU A 20 14.60 22.18 -12.74
N ARG A 21 13.77 21.30 -12.18
CA ARG A 21 12.30 21.29 -12.39
C ARG A 21 11.58 22.40 -11.64
N GLY A 22 12.15 22.90 -10.54
CA GLY A 22 11.54 23.92 -9.69
C GLY A 22 10.57 23.31 -8.67
N PRO A 23 9.52 24.03 -8.25
CA PRO A 23 8.56 23.51 -7.27
C PRO A 23 7.93 22.19 -7.69
N VAL A 24 7.79 21.26 -6.75
CA VAL A 24 7.23 19.92 -7.00
C VAL A 24 6.20 19.52 -5.95
N LEU A 25 5.20 18.78 -6.39
CA LEU A 25 4.27 18.06 -5.52
C LEU A 25 4.61 16.57 -5.60
N VAL A 26 4.88 15.95 -4.46
CA VAL A 26 5.15 14.52 -4.35
C VAL A 26 3.87 13.79 -3.97
N ALA A 27 3.40 12.89 -4.83
CA ALA A 27 2.32 11.95 -4.53
C ALA A 27 2.80 11.01 -3.41
N PHE A 28 2.31 11.24 -2.21
CA PHE A 28 2.91 10.74 -0.99
C PHE A 28 1.99 9.76 -0.26
N SER A 29 2.38 8.48 -0.26
CA SER A 29 1.61 7.39 0.37
C SER A 29 2.08 7.04 1.78
N GLY A 30 3.17 7.66 2.25
CA GLY A 30 3.85 7.25 3.50
C GLY A 30 4.66 5.96 3.37
N GLY A 31 4.70 5.33 2.19
CA GLY A 31 5.59 4.21 1.89
C GLY A 31 7.02 4.66 1.58
N VAL A 32 7.98 3.76 1.76
CA VAL A 32 9.42 4.02 1.62
C VAL A 32 9.80 4.73 0.32
N ASP A 33 9.20 4.35 -0.81
CA ASP A 33 9.55 4.93 -2.11
C ASP A 33 9.13 6.40 -2.21
N SER A 34 7.87 6.71 -1.88
CA SER A 34 7.38 8.09 -1.87
C SER A 34 8.06 8.96 -0.80
N ALA A 35 8.46 8.36 0.32
CA ALA A 35 9.19 9.04 1.38
C ALA A 35 10.61 9.43 0.95
N VAL A 36 11.30 8.58 0.21
CA VAL A 36 12.61 8.91 -0.35
C VAL A 36 12.50 10.02 -1.40
N VAL A 37 11.48 9.97 -2.27
CA VAL A 37 11.22 11.08 -3.22
C VAL A 37 10.97 12.39 -2.48
N ALA A 38 10.11 12.37 -1.45
CA ALA A 38 9.82 13.55 -0.62
C ALA A 38 11.07 14.07 0.10
N ALA A 39 11.90 13.19 0.66
CA ALA A 39 13.14 13.57 1.33
C ALA A 39 14.14 14.21 0.37
N ILE A 40 14.38 13.61 -0.81
CA ILE A 40 15.27 14.17 -1.83
C ILE A 40 14.73 15.53 -2.31
N ALA A 41 13.42 15.63 -2.59
CA ALA A 41 12.81 16.87 -3.04
C ALA A 41 12.91 17.98 -1.98
N HIS A 42 12.64 17.68 -0.71
CA HIS A 42 12.77 18.66 0.36
C HIS A 42 14.23 19.10 0.58
N ASP A 43 15.19 18.18 0.48
CA ASP A 43 16.61 18.47 0.63
C ASP A 43 17.12 19.48 -0.43
N VAL A 44 16.59 19.44 -1.66
CA VAL A 44 17.01 20.36 -2.73
C VAL A 44 16.14 21.60 -2.90
N LEU A 45 14.83 21.52 -2.66
CA LEU A 45 13.86 22.57 -2.95
C LEU A 45 13.32 23.25 -1.68
N GLY A 46 13.53 22.68 -0.50
CA GLY A 46 13.04 23.23 0.77
C GLY A 46 11.52 23.40 0.79
N GLU A 47 11.06 24.65 0.91
CA GLU A 47 9.63 25.00 0.98
C GLU A 47 8.89 24.84 -0.36
N ASP A 48 9.61 24.73 -1.47
CA ASP A 48 9.04 24.52 -2.81
C ASP A 48 8.72 23.03 -3.08
N ALA A 49 9.02 22.13 -2.14
CA ALA A 49 8.58 20.73 -2.16
C ALA A 49 7.38 20.53 -1.24
N VAL A 50 6.30 19.94 -1.77
CA VAL A 50 5.08 19.62 -1.03
C VAL A 50 4.78 18.12 -1.15
N ALA A 51 4.65 17.42 -0.04
CA ALA A 51 4.10 16.06 -0.04
C ALA A 51 2.57 16.16 0.00
N CYS A 52 1.87 15.38 -0.82
CA CYS A 52 0.40 15.33 -0.79
C CYS A 52 -0.09 13.88 -0.66
N THR A 53 -0.94 13.61 0.34
CA THR A 53 -1.58 12.30 0.52
C THR A 53 -3.03 12.35 0.07
N ALA A 54 -3.38 11.45 -0.85
CA ALA A 54 -4.75 11.26 -1.30
C ALA A 54 -5.53 10.40 -0.27
N LYS A 55 -6.36 11.05 0.53
CA LYS A 55 -7.24 10.42 1.52
C LYS A 55 -8.55 9.99 0.85
N SER A 56 -8.92 8.74 1.08
CA SER A 56 -10.16 8.13 0.60
C SER A 56 -10.54 6.94 1.48
N GLU A 57 -11.68 6.30 1.20
CA GLU A 57 -12.21 5.17 1.97
C GLU A 57 -11.31 3.92 1.93
N THR A 58 -10.41 3.85 0.95
CA THR A 58 -9.54 2.67 0.76
C THR A 58 -8.17 2.82 1.45
N LEU A 59 -7.85 4.01 1.95
CA LEU A 59 -6.66 4.31 2.74
C LEU A 59 -6.98 4.14 4.24
N PRO A 60 -6.39 3.16 4.94
CA PRO A 60 -6.59 3.02 6.38
C PRO A 60 -6.16 4.28 7.15
N ALA A 61 -6.89 4.62 8.21
CA ALA A 61 -6.57 5.77 9.06
C ALA A 61 -5.13 5.70 9.62
N ALA A 62 -4.70 4.50 10.03
CA ALA A 62 -3.34 4.29 10.54
C ALA A 62 -2.26 4.57 9.48
N GLU A 63 -2.54 4.35 8.20
CA GLU A 63 -1.60 4.66 7.12
C GLU A 63 -1.52 6.17 6.86
N LEU A 64 -2.62 6.90 7.03
CA LEU A 64 -2.62 8.36 6.98
C LEU A 64 -1.84 8.97 8.15
N ASP A 65 -2.01 8.42 9.35
CA ASP A 65 -1.24 8.82 10.53
C ASP A 65 0.27 8.57 10.32
N ASP A 66 0.63 7.41 9.77
CA ASP A 66 2.01 7.09 9.41
C ASP A 66 2.57 8.02 8.35
N ALA A 67 1.81 8.32 7.28
CA ALA A 67 2.24 9.28 6.26
C ALA A 67 2.52 10.65 6.89
N THR A 68 1.60 11.14 7.73
CA THR A 68 1.77 12.42 8.43
C THR A 68 3.05 12.43 9.27
N ARG A 69 3.28 11.36 10.04
CA ARG A 69 4.50 11.22 10.86
C ARG A 69 5.78 11.22 10.02
N VAL A 70 5.78 10.54 8.87
CA VAL A 70 6.95 10.50 7.97
C VAL A 70 7.18 11.86 7.31
N ALA A 71 6.13 12.59 6.94
CA ALA A 71 6.30 13.96 6.45
C ALA A 71 6.90 14.88 7.53
N ASP A 72 6.49 14.73 8.79
CA ASP A 72 7.08 15.43 9.93
C ASP A 72 8.56 15.05 10.16
N GLU A 73 8.92 13.77 10.01
CA GLU A 73 10.31 13.28 10.05
C GLU A 73 11.18 13.94 8.98
N ILE A 74 10.63 14.13 7.77
CA ILE A 74 11.31 14.82 6.65
C ILE A 74 11.37 16.33 6.87
N GLY A 75 10.37 16.92 7.54
CA GLY A 75 10.19 18.38 7.64
C GLY A 75 9.53 19.00 6.41
N ILE A 76 8.94 18.19 5.53
CA ILE A 76 8.26 18.64 4.32
C ILE A 76 6.84 19.13 4.62
N ARG A 77 6.37 20.16 3.91
CA ARG A 77 4.96 20.54 3.95
C ARG A 77 4.10 19.37 3.49
N HIS A 78 3.12 18.99 4.31
CA HIS A 78 2.20 17.90 4.02
C HIS A 78 0.78 18.42 3.78
N GLU A 79 0.25 18.16 2.59
CA GLU A 79 -1.14 18.40 2.22
C GLU A 79 -1.91 17.08 2.21
N ILE A 80 -3.19 17.16 2.58
CA ILE A 80 -4.11 16.02 2.52
C ILE A 80 -5.26 16.42 1.62
N SER A 81 -5.31 15.81 0.43
CA SER A 81 -6.49 15.95 -0.43
C SER A 81 -7.46 14.81 -0.18
N SER A 82 -8.76 15.11 -0.14
CA SER A 82 -9.81 14.12 0.13
C SER A 82 -10.70 13.93 -1.10
N PHE A 83 -10.88 12.69 -1.51
CA PHE A 83 -11.71 12.29 -2.63
C PHE A 83 -12.31 10.90 -2.37
N SER A 84 -13.30 10.49 -3.16
CA SER A 84 -13.96 9.18 -3.04
C SER A 84 -13.66 8.34 -4.26
N GLU A 85 -13.07 7.15 -4.07
CA GLU A 85 -12.94 6.17 -5.16
C GLU A 85 -14.27 5.50 -5.47
N LEU A 86 -15.20 5.54 -4.51
CA LEU A 86 -16.54 4.97 -4.64
C LEU A 86 -17.43 5.78 -5.59
N ASP A 87 -17.00 6.98 -5.99
CA ASP A 87 -17.67 7.81 -6.99
C ASP A 87 -17.45 7.30 -8.43
N ASP A 88 -16.41 6.48 -8.67
CA ASP A 88 -16.15 5.85 -9.97
C ASP A 88 -16.75 4.43 -10.04
N PRO A 89 -17.77 4.18 -10.87
CA PRO A 89 -18.33 2.85 -11.02
C PRO A 89 -17.33 1.81 -11.53
N ASN A 90 -16.27 2.20 -12.24
CA ASN A 90 -15.23 1.28 -12.69
C ASN A 90 -14.34 0.81 -11.53
N PHE A 91 -14.11 1.68 -10.54
CA PHE A 91 -13.44 1.27 -9.31
C PHE A 91 -14.34 0.37 -8.46
N VAL A 92 -15.61 0.76 -8.29
CA VAL A 92 -16.60 0.02 -7.50
C VAL A 92 -16.77 -1.40 -8.01
N ALA A 93 -16.80 -1.62 -9.33
CA ALA A 93 -16.96 -2.96 -9.94
C ALA A 93 -15.87 -3.98 -9.56
N ASN A 94 -14.73 -3.51 -9.02
CA ASN A 94 -13.66 -4.36 -8.50
C ASN A 94 -13.14 -5.41 -9.50
N ASP A 95 -13.01 -5.04 -10.77
CA ASP A 95 -12.51 -5.94 -11.80
C ASP A 95 -10.97 -5.99 -11.82
N GLY A 96 -10.41 -6.60 -12.88
CA GLY A 96 -8.95 -6.70 -13.07
C GLY A 96 -8.24 -5.35 -13.26
N ASP A 97 -8.96 -4.31 -13.68
CA ASP A 97 -8.44 -2.97 -13.94
C ASP A 97 -8.68 -2.00 -12.78
N ARG A 98 -9.31 -2.43 -11.66
CA ARG A 98 -9.52 -1.59 -10.45
C ARG A 98 -8.27 -0.81 -10.03
N CYS A 99 -7.10 -1.44 -10.03
CA CYS A 99 -5.84 -0.79 -9.64
C CYS A 99 -5.43 0.35 -10.59
N TYR A 100 -5.77 0.25 -11.88
CA TYR A 100 -5.60 1.36 -12.83
C TYR A 100 -6.55 2.49 -12.48
N HIS A 101 -7.86 2.22 -12.33
CA HIS A 101 -8.85 3.26 -11.98
C HIS A 101 -8.47 3.99 -10.69
N CYS A 102 -8.14 3.24 -9.64
CA CYS A 102 -7.66 3.78 -8.37
C CYS A 102 -6.45 4.70 -8.54
N ARG A 103 -5.41 4.25 -9.27
CA ARG A 103 -4.19 5.04 -9.46
C ARG A 103 -4.42 6.27 -10.32
N SER A 104 -5.26 6.18 -11.36
CA SER A 104 -5.65 7.32 -12.19
C SER A 104 -6.38 8.39 -11.39
N MET A 105 -7.34 7.99 -10.54
CA MET A 105 -8.07 8.95 -9.69
C MET A 105 -7.14 9.62 -8.68
N ARG A 106 -6.30 8.83 -7.99
CA ARG A 106 -5.33 9.35 -7.00
C ARG A 106 -4.35 10.34 -7.63
N LEU A 107 -3.75 10.00 -8.77
CA LEU A 107 -2.84 10.91 -9.46
C LEU A 107 -3.57 12.13 -10.01
N GLY A 108 -4.78 11.97 -10.54
CA GLY A 108 -5.64 13.10 -10.94
C GLY A 108 -5.81 14.11 -9.82
N GLU A 109 -6.11 13.64 -8.62
CA GLU A 109 -6.23 14.46 -7.41
C GLU A 109 -4.92 15.17 -7.04
N MET A 110 -3.77 14.51 -7.23
CA MET A 110 -2.45 15.15 -7.03
C MET A 110 -2.23 16.29 -8.03
N PHE A 111 -2.62 16.12 -9.30
CA PHE A 111 -2.53 17.18 -10.30
C PHE A 111 -3.53 18.31 -10.05
N ASP A 112 -4.73 18.01 -9.55
CA ASP A 112 -5.70 19.03 -9.12
C ASP A 112 -5.10 19.88 -7.99
N THR A 113 -4.58 19.22 -6.95
CA THR A 113 -3.90 19.88 -5.82
C THR A 113 -2.68 20.70 -6.28
N ALA A 114 -1.84 20.15 -7.16
CA ALA A 114 -0.67 20.85 -7.69
C ALA A 114 -1.07 22.15 -8.41
N ARG A 115 -2.13 22.09 -9.24
CA ARG A 115 -2.67 23.26 -9.93
C ARG A 115 -3.19 24.34 -8.98
N GLU A 116 -3.84 23.96 -7.88
CA GLU A 116 -4.28 24.91 -6.85
C GLU A 116 -3.12 25.60 -6.13
N LEU A 117 -2.01 24.90 -5.98
CA LEU A 117 -0.77 25.41 -5.36
C LEU A 117 0.14 26.15 -6.36
N GLY A 118 -0.18 26.14 -7.65
CA GLY A 118 0.67 26.74 -8.70
C GLY A 118 1.95 25.95 -8.97
N ILE A 119 1.90 24.63 -8.78
CA ILE A 119 3.00 23.68 -9.00
C ILE A 119 2.74 22.91 -10.29
N ASP A 120 3.72 22.90 -11.20
CA ASP A 120 3.58 22.27 -12.53
C ASP A 120 4.00 20.79 -12.54
N VAL A 121 4.83 20.36 -11.58
CA VAL A 121 5.43 19.02 -11.57
C VAL A 121 4.85 18.18 -10.45
N VAL A 122 4.28 17.03 -10.82
CA VAL A 122 3.87 15.99 -9.88
C VAL A 122 4.84 14.82 -9.97
N CYS A 123 5.44 14.45 -8.84
CA CYS A 123 6.33 13.31 -8.72
C CYS A 123 5.63 12.10 -8.08
N ASP A 124 5.97 10.89 -8.49
CA ASP A 124 5.54 9.65 -7.85
C ASP A 124 6.72 8.81 -7.33
N GLY A 125 6.41 7.76 -6.58
CA GLY A 125 7.39 6.85 -5.97
C GLY A 125 7.78 5.65 -6.84
N THR A 126 7.53 5.65 -8.16
CA THR A 126 7.90 4.49 -9.00
C THR A 126 9.42 4.35 -9.07
N ASN A 127 9.93 3.16 -8.78
CA ASN A 127 11.35 2.82 -8.73
C ASN A 127 11.78 1.89 -9.88
N ALA A 128 13.09 1.62 -10.00
CA ALA A 128 13.65 0.89 -11.13
C ALA A 128 13.24 -0.58 -11.25
N ASP A 129 12.76 -1.20 -10.17
CA ASP A 129 12.33 -2.61 -10.18
C ASP A 129 10.87 -2.75 -10.64
N ASP A 130 10.06 -1.69 -10.53
CA ASP A 130 8.62 -1.74 -10.78
C ASP A 130 8.22 -2.18 -12.22
N PRO A 131 8.87 -1.72 -13.32
CA PRO A 131 8.50 -2.13 -14.68
C PRO A 131 8.70 -3.63 -14.96
N GLY A 132 9.49 -4.33 -14.14
CA GLY A 132 9.78 -5.77 -14.30
C GLY A 132 8.78 -6.71 -13.61
N GLU A 133 7.89 -6.20 -12.77
CA GLU A 133 7.09 -7.01 -11.83
C GLU A 133 5.74 -7.57 -12.39
N GLY A 134 5.63 -7.78 -13.69
CA GLY A 134 4.46 -8.43 -14.30
C GLY A 134 3.28 -7.48 -14.58
N HIS A 135 2.04 -7.94 -14.41
CA HIS A 135 0.84 -7.17 -14.79
C HIS A 135 0.55 -6.05 -13.77
N ARG A 136 1.03 -4.85 -14.08
CA ARG A 136 0.85 -3.64 -13.26
C ARG A 136 0.01 -2.58 -13.98
N PRO A 137 -1.33 -2.75 -14.06
CA PRO A 137 -2.20 -1.80 -14.76
C PRO A 137 -2.12 -0.38 -14.18
N GLY A 138 -1.73 -0.22 -12.91
CA GLY A 138 -1.50 1.08 -12.29
C GLY A 138 -0.34 1.89 -12.88
N LEU A 139 0.72 1.26 -13.44
CA LEU A 139 1.82 2.01 -14.06
C LEU A 139 1.37 2.74 -15.34
N ARG A 140 0.37 2.19 -16.05
CA ARG A 140 -0.25 2.85 -17.20
C ARG A 140 -0.81 4.23 -16.83
N ALA A 141 -1.37 4.38 -15.64
CA ALA A 141 -1.93 5.66 -15.19
C ALA A 141 -0.84 6.72 -14.96
N VAL A 142 0.34 6.32 -14.50
CA VAL A 142 1.51 7.20 -14.30
C VAL A 142 1.95 7.77 -15.64
N GLU A 143 2.11 6.90 -16.63
CA GLU A 143 2.50 7.28 -17.99
C GLU A 143 1.46 8.18 -18.67
N GLU A 144 0.17 7.87 -18.52
CA GLU A 144 -0.92 8.63 -19.13
C GLU A 144 -1.09 10.04 -18.53
N LEU A 145 -0.82 10.19 -17.23
CA LEU A 145 -0.94 11.47 -16.52
C LEU A 145 0.37 12.27 -16.49
N ASP A 146 1.45 11.75 -17.10
CA ASP A 146 2.76 12.40 -17.18
C ASP A 146 3.34 12.74 -15.79
N ALA A 147 3.10 11.87 -14.81
CA ALA A 147 3.72 11.99 -13.49
C ALA A 147 5.21 11.62 -13.58
N TYR A 148 6.06 12.45 -12.99
CA TYR A 148 7.50 12.24 -13.03
C TYR A 148 7.94 11.23 -11.96
N SER A 149 8.81 10.29 -12.32
CA SER A 149 9.29 9.24 -11.40
C SER A 149 10.80 9.36 -11.17
N PRO A 150 11.27 10.18 -10.21
CA PRO A 150 12.70 10.43 -10.02
C PRO A 150 13.51 9.16 -9.73
N LEU A 151 12.93 8.21 -8.98
CA LEU A 151 13.63 6.97 -8.62
C LEU A 151 13.83 6.07 -9.85
N LEU A 152 12.80 5.96 -10.70
CA LEU A 152 12.87 5.22 -11.95
C LEU A 152 13.85 5.88 -12.94
N GLU A 153 13.76 7.19 -13.13
CA GLU A 153 14.61 7.93 -14.09
C GLU A 153 16.11 7.78 -13.75
N HIS A 154 16.44 7.80 -12.47
CA HIS A 154 17.83 7.66 -11.99
C HIS A 154 18.21 6.22 -11.61
N GLY A 155 17.36 5.25 -11.93
CA GLY A 155 17.66 3.83 -11.81
C GLY A 155 17.87 3.35 -10.38
N LEU A 156 17.18 3.93 -9.40
CA LEU A 156 17.20 3.48 -8.01
C LEU A 156 16.33 2.23 -7.84
N THR A 157 16.96 1.12 -7.43
CA THR A 157 16.26 -0.14 -7.12
C THR A 157 15.64 -0.10 -5.74
N LYS A 158 14.72 -1.02 -5.43
CA LYS A 158 14.03 -1.08 -4.13
C LYS A 158 15.00 -1.21 -2.95
N SER A 159 16.07 -1.98 -3.11
CA SER A 159 17.12 -2.11 -2.08
C SER A 159 17.89 -0.81 -1.87
N GLU A 160 18.16 -0.07 -2.94
CA GLU A 160 18.86 1.21 -2.86
C GLU A 160 17.95 2.27 -2.22
N VAL A 161 16.67 2.29 -2.57
CA VAL A 161 15.67 3.17 -1.95
C VAL A 161 15.61 2.96 -0.43
N ARG A 162 15.61 1.72 0.06
CA ARG A 162 15.69 1.45 1.51
C ARG A 162 16.96 1.98 2.15
N ALA A 163 18.12 1.78 1.51
CA ALA A 163 19.38 2.32 2.01
C ALA A 163 19.40 3.86 2.04
N VAL A 164 18.71 4.51 1.09
CA VAL A 164 18.51 5.97 1.08
C VAL A 164 17.56 6.39 2.21
N ALA A 165 16.48 5.67 2.46
CA ALA A 165 15.59 5.93 3.60
C ALA A 165 16.35 5.86 4.94
N ASP A 166 17.20 4.84 5.12
CA ASP A 166 18.10 4.72 6.28
C ASP A 166 19.11 5.87 6.37
N HIS A 167 19.56 6.41 5.23
CA HIS A 167 20.49 7.53 5.20
C HIS A 167 19.83 8.84 5.66
N TYR A 168 18.54 9.02 5.34
CA TYR A 168 17.72 10.14 5.82
C TYR A 168 17.09 9.89 7.21
N ASP A 169 17.48 8.81 7.90
CA ASP A 169 16.95 8.40 9.21
C ASP A 169 15.41 8.25 9.23
N LEU A 170 14.81 7.82 8.11
CA LEU A 170 13.36 7.66 7.98
C LEU A 170 12.88 6.36 8.62
N SER A 171 11.83 6.43 9.44
CA SER A 171 11.26 5.27 10.15
C SER A 171 10.65 4.20 9.23
N VAL A 172 10.45 4.52 7.95
CA VAL A 172 9.80 3.63 6.97
C VAL A 172 10.77 2.79 6.15
N ALA A 173 12.08 2.84 6.41
CA ALA A 173 13.07 2.06 5.66
C ALA A 173 12.74 0.56 5.60
N ASP A 174 12.33 -0.01 6.74
CA ASP A 174 11.94 -1.42 6.87
C ASP A 174 10.43 -1.66 6.78
N LYS A 175 9.62 -0.60 6.57
CA LYS A 175 8.16 -0.74 6.51
C LYS A 175 7.78 -1.62 5.30
N PRO A 176 7.02 -2.72 5.51
CA PRO A 176 6.52 -3.54 4.41
C PRO A 176 5.59 -2.74 3.49
N SER A 177 5.57 -3.09 2.21
CA SER A 177 4.59 -2.52 1.28
C SER A 177 3.18 -2.97 1.68
N MET A 178 2.33 -2.01 2.05
CA MET A 178 0.94 -2.27 2.41
C MET A 178 0.04 -2.15 1.19
N ALA A 179 -0.94 -3.05 1.10
CA ALA A 179 -1.98 -2.97 0.08
C ALA A 179 -3.17 -2.15 0.61
N CYS A 180 -3.94 -1.53 -0.28
CA CYS A 180 -5.18 -0.81 0.06
C CYS A 180 -6.25 -1.75 0.65
N LEU A 181 -7.23 -1.20 1.36
CA LEU A 181 -8.33 -1.98 1.94
C LEU A 181 -9.12 -2.76 0.88
N SER A 182 -9.28 -2.21 -0.32
CA SER A 182 -10.03 -2.89 -1.39
C SER A 182 -9.38 -4.21 -1.83
N SER A 183 -8.08 -4.41 -1.58
CA SER A 183 -7.41 -5.69 -1.82
C SER A 183 -7.85 -6.81 -0.87
N ARG A 184 -8.71 -6.54 0.10
CA ARG A 184 -9.35 -7.55 0.97
C ARG A 184 -10.66 -8.07 0.39
N ILE A 185 -11.17 -7.43 -0.66
CA ILE A 185 -12.44 -7.78 -1.31
C ILE A 185 -12.13 -8.57 -2.59
N PRO A 186 -12.64 -9.81 -2.75
CA PRO A 186 -12.47 -10.62 -3.95
C PRO A 186 -12.86 -9.87 -5.23
N THR A 187 -12.04 -10.04 -6.28
CA THR A 187 -12.31 -9.48 -7.62
C THR A 187 -13.71 -9.87 -8.11
N GLY A 188 -14.45 -8.91 -8.65
CA GLY A 188 -15.82 -9.07 -9.12
C GLY A 188 -16.90 -8.89 -8.05
N LEU A 189 -16.54 -8.69 -6.78
CA LEU A 189 -17.46 -8.19 -5.75
C LEU A 189 -17.31 -6.68 -5.58
N ASP A 190 -18.43 -5.97 -5.60
CA ASP A 190 -18.42 -4.51 -5.51
C ASP A 190 -17.69 -4.00 -4.26
N VAL A 191 -16.82 -3.00 -4.45
CA VAL A 191 -16.23 -2.24 -3.34
C VAL A 191 -17.26 -1.26 -2.81
N THR A 192 -17.63 -1.40 -1.54
CA THR A 192 -18.57 -0.49 -0.88
C THR A 192 -17.99 0.07 0.40
N GLU A 193 -18.49 1.23 0.85
CA GLU A 193 -18.10 1.85 2.11
C GLU A 193 -18.31 0.90 3.30
N GLU A 194 -19.42 0.16 3.30
CA GLU A 194 -19.74 -0.84 4.34
C GLU A 194 -18.66 -1.93 4.41
N ARG A 195 -18.26 -2.50 3.26
CA ARG A 195 -17.22 -3.53 3.20
C ARG A 195 -15.87 -2.99 3.66
N LEU A 196 -15.47 -1.82 3.17
CA LEU A 196 -14.21 -1.18 3.55
C LEU A 196 -14.18 -0.90 5.06
N THR A 197 -15.26 -0.36 5.61
CA THR A 197 -15.39 -0.05 7.03
C THR A 197 -15.27 -1.31 7.91
N ARG A 198 -15.99 -2.40 7.58
CA ARG A 198 -15.90 -3.63 8.38
C ARG A 198 -14.53 -4.29 8.30
N VAL A 199 -13.87 -4.23 7.13
CA VAL A 199 -12.49 -4.71 6.99
C VAL A 199 -11.54 -3.88 7.85
N GLU A 200 -11.62 -2.55 7.79
CA GLU A 200 -10.74 -1.66 8.57
C GLU A 200 -10.93 -1.87 10.08
N GLN A 201 -12.18 -1.97 10.54
CA GLN A 201 -12.48 -2.25 11.93
C GLN A 201 -11.90 -3.59 12.38
N ALA A 202 -12.09 -4.65 11.59
CA ALA A 202 -11.56 -5.98 11.91
C ALA A 202 -10.02 -5.97 11.94
N GLU A 203 -9.36 -5.37 10.96
CA GLU A 203 -7.89 -5.23 10.92
C GLU A 203 -7.37 -4.38 12.10
N THR A 204 -8.11 -3.36 12.52
CA THR A 204 -7.78 -2.54 13.70
C THR A 204 -7.86 -3.34 15.00
N LEU A 205 -8.85 -4.23 15.14
CA LEU A 205 -8.96 -5.13 16.29
C LEU A 205 -7.77 -6.09 16.38
N LEU A 206 -7.42 -6.74 15.26
CA LEU A 206 -6.25 -7.62 15.18
C LEU A 206 -4.95 -6.91 15.58
N ARG A 207 -4.75 -5.68 15.09
CA ARG A 207 -3.60 -4.86 15.51
C ARG A 207 -3.61 -4.57 17.01
N THR A 208 -4.78 -4.24 17.57
CA THR A 208 -4.95 -3.97 19.00
C THR A 208 -4.67 -5.21 19.86
N TRP A 209 -4.94 -6.40 19.34
CA TRP A 209 -4.60 -7.68 19.97
C TRP A 209 -3.13 -8.08 19.78
N GLY A 210 -2.33 -7.24 19.11
CA GLY A 210 -0.89 -7.38 18.98
C GLY A 210 -0.44 -8.22 17.79
N PHE A 211 -1.31 -8.46 16.81
CA PHE A 211 -0.89 -9.04 15.52
C PHE A 211 -0.17 -7.99 14.68
N GLU A 212 0.90 -8.42 14.02
CA GLU A 212 1.72 -7.56 13.16
C GLU A 212 1.53 -7.90 11.68
N GLN A 213 1.46 -9.19 11.36
CA GLN A 213 1.28 -9.68 10.00
C GLN A 213 -0.07 -10.37 9.85
N PHE A 214 -1.06 -9.65 9.33
CA PHE A 214 -2.41 -10.17 9.16
C PHE A 214 -3.17 -9.51 8.01
N ARG A 215 -4.26 -10.16 7.58
CA ARG A 215 -5.32 -9.57 6.74
C ARG A 215 -6.68 -10.10 7.14
N VAL A 216 -7.72 -9.29 6.95
CA VAL A 216 -9.11 -9.77 7.02
C VAL A 216 -9.75 -9.66 5.66
N ARG A 217 -9.90 -10.78 4.96
CA ARG A 217 -10.58 -10.81 3.66
C ARG A 217 -12.08 -10.90 3.85
N ASP A 218 -12.80 -10.17 3.03
CA ASP A 218 -14.27 -10.13 3.04
C ASP A 218 -14.84 -10.93 1.86
N HIS A 219 -15.27 -12.16 2.14
CA HIS A 219 -15.92 -13.05 1.19
C HIS A 219 -17.45 -13.00 1.34
N ASP A 220 -18.03 -11.83 1.08
CA ASP A 220 -19.48 -11.61 1.09
C ASP A 220 -20.13 -11.95 2.44
N GLY A 221 -19.63 -11.32 3.50
CA GLY A 221 -20.10 -11.55 4.87
C GLY A 221 -19.29 -12.60 5.63
N LEU A 222 -18.42 -13.36 4.96
CA LEU A 222 -17.43 -14.21 5.62
C LEU A 222 -16.10 -13.45 5.80
N ALA A 223 -15.72 -13.20 7.05
CA ALA A 223 -14.38 -12.75 7.41
C ALA A 223 -13.41 -13.93 7.39
N ARG A 224 -12.47 -13.92 6.46
CA ARG A 224 -11.35 -14.86 6.44
C ARG A 224 -10.09 -14.17 6.95
N ILE A 225 -9.66 -14.54 8.16
CA ILE A 225 -8.46 -13.99 8.80
C ILE A 225 -7.23 -14.75 8.28
N GLU A 226 -6.27 -14.02 7.75
CA GLU A 226 -4.94 -14.52 7.37
C GLU A 226 -3.94 -14.00 8.42
N ILE A 227 -3.13 -14.87 9.03
CA ILE A 227 -2.13 -14.52 10.07
C ILE A 227 -0.75 -15.06 9.67
N GLY A 228 0.31 -14.32 9.96
CA GLY A 228 1.70 -14.78 9.78
C GLY A 228 1.97 -16.09 10.52
N GLU A 229 2.79 -16.96 9.93
CA GLU A 229 3.09 -18.29 10.48
C GLU A 229 3.64 -18.21 11.92
N ASP A 230 4.52 -17.25 12.18
CA ASP A 230 5.14 -17.01 13.50
C ASP A 230 4.13 -16.56 14.57
N GLU A 231 2.93 -16.12 14.16
CA GLU A 231 1.88 -15.62 15.06
C GLU A 231 0.69 -16.60 15.18
N LEU A 232 0.73 -17.73 14.47
CA LEU A 232 -0.38 -18.68 14.37
C LEU A 232 -0.71 -19.35 15.72
N GLU A 233 0.28 -19.63 16.56
CA GLU A 233 0.07 -20.20 17.90
C GLU A 233 -0.87 -19.31 18.73
N ARG A 234 -0.68 -17.99 18.67
CA ARG A 234 -1.55 -17.02 19.35
C ARG A 234 -2.94 -16.95 18.71
N ALA A 235 -3.03 -17.08 17.38
CA ALA A 235 -4.31 -17.08 16.66
C ALA A 235 -5.16 -18.35 16.91
N LEU A 236 -4.53 -19.44 17.36
CA LEU A 236 -5.21 -20.69 17.70
C LEU A 236 -5.59 -20.77 19.19
N ASP A 237 -5.23 -19.76 19.99
CA ASP A 237 -5.62 -19.69 21.39
C ASP A 237 -7.16 -19.62 21.52
N PRO A 238 -7.79 -20.47 22.36
CA PRO A 238 -9.25 -20.51 22.48
C PRO A 238 -9.90 -19.20 22.95
N ASP A 239 -9.19 -18.36 23.71
CA ASP A 239 -9.71 -17.07 24.15
C ASP A 239 -9.67 -16.06 23.00
N PHE A 240 -8.58 -16.04 22.22
CA PHE A 240 -8.54 -15.28 20.97
C PHE A 240 -9.64 -15.73 20.00
N VAL A 241 -9.81 -17.03 19.75
CA VAL A 241 -10.83 -17.54 18.80
C VAL A 241 -12.24 -17.07 19.18
N ARG A 242 -12.57 -17.05 20.48
CA ARG A 242 -13.85 -16.53 20.96
C ARG A 242 -13.96 -15.02 20.76
N ALA A 243 -12.92 -14.27 21.11
CA ALA A 243 -12.89 -12.81 20.94
C ALA A 243 -12.99 -12.41 19.46
N ALA A 244 -12.22 -13.04 18.58
CA ALA A 244 -12.25 -12.81 17.15
C ALA A 244 -13.65 -13.11 16.58
N ARG A 245 -14.26 -14.25 16.95
CA ARG A 245 -15.63 -14.56 16.55
C ARG A 245 -16.61 -13.46 17.00
N ASP A 246 -16.63 -13.12 18.28
CA ASP A 246 -17.65 -12.23 18.82
C ASP A 246 -17.50 -10.81 18.26
N HIS A 247 -16.28 -10.28 18.21
CA HIS A 247 -16.04 -8.90 17.78
C HIS A 247 -16.06 -8.69 16.27
N LEU A 248 -15.68 -9.68 15.45
CA LEU A 248 -15.83 -9.53 13.99
C LEU A 248 -17.30 -9.68 13.56
N LEU A 249 -18.12 -10.42 14.30
CA LEU A 249 -19.57 -10.37 14.08
C LEU A 249 -20.13 -8.98 14.37
N ASP A 250 -19.65 -8.30 15.42
CA ASP A 250 -20.02 -6.91 15.73
C ASP A 250 -19.59 -5.92 14.62
N CYS A 251 -18.54 -6.23 13.85
CA CYS A 251 -18.13 -5.45 12.67
C CYS A 251 -19.04 -5.65 11.44
N GLY A 252 -20.00 -6.57 11.48
CA GLY A 252 -20.93 -6.81 10.37
C GLY A 252 -20.53 -7.97 9.44
N PHE A 253 -19.77 -8.95 9.95
CA PHE A 253 -19.60 -10.25 9.30
C PHE A 253 -20.65 -11.25 9.81
N ASP A 254 -21.04 -12.20 8.98
CA ASP A 254 -21.94 -13.32 9.32
C ASP A 254 -21.15 -14.52 9.86
N HIS A 255 -19.93 -14.71 9.35
CA HIS A 255 -19.05 -15.82 9.67
C HIS A 255 -17.61 -15.37 9.80
N VAL A 256 -16.86 -16.03 10.69
CA VAL A 256 -15.43 -15.75 10.92
C VAL A 256 -14.66 -17.05 10.79
N THR A 257 -13.62 -17.04 9.96
CA THR A 257 -12.72 -18.18 9.72
C THR A 257 -11.27 -17.74 9.85
N LEU A 258 -10.41 -18.70 10.15
CA LEU A 258 -8.96 -18.56 10.06
C LEU A 258 -8.48 -19.31 8.81
N ASP A 259 -7.71 -18.66 7.96
CA ASP A 259 -7.08 -19.30 6.81
C ASP A 259 -5.91 -20.17 7.29
N LEU A 260 -5.96 -21.45 6.96
CA LEU A 260 -4.95 -22.42 7.37
C LEU A 260 -3.67 -22.33 6.52
N GLU A 261 -3.73 -21.67 5.37
CA GLU A 261 -2.54 -21.32 4.59
C GLU A 261 -1.76 -20.17 5.26
N GLY A 262 -2.43 -19.40 6.13
CA GLY A 262 -1.85 -18.23 6.80
C GLY A 262 -1.75 -17.00 5.89
N TYR A 263 -0.88 -16.07 6.26
CA TYR A 263 -0.64 -14.84 5.51
C TYR A 263 0.22 -15.11 4.27
N ALA A 264 -0.31 -14.74 3.11
CA ALA A 264 0.41 -14.77 1.85
C ALA A 264 0.28 -13.45 1.08
N THR A 265 1.35 -13.05 0.41
CA THR A 265 1.32 -11.92 -0.53
C THR A 265 0.72 -12.36 -1.85
N GLY A 266 -0.42 -11.81 -2.25
CA GLY A 266 -1.06 -12.16 -3.51
C GLY A 266 -2.56 -11.87 -3.54
N SER A 267 -3.18 -12.28 -4.66
CA SER A 267 -4.61 -12.16 -4.94
C SER A 267 -5.47 -12.85 -3.87
N VAL A 268 -6.59 -12.22 -3.49
CA VAL A 268 -7.63 -12.77 -2.59
C VAL A 268 -8.19 -14.08 -3.12
N SER A 269 -8.23 -14.20 -4.45
CA SER A 269 -8.61 -15.39 -5.18
C SER A 269 -7.35 -16.23 -5.40
N PRO A 270 -7.16 -17.35 -4.70
CA PRO A 270 -6.11 -18.30 -5.06
C PRO A 270 -6.30 -18.71 -6.52
N ALA A 271 -5.20 -18.91 -7.24
CA ALA A 271 -5.28 -19.54 -8.55
C ALA A 271 -5.92 -20.92 -8.36
N ASN A 272 -6.91 -21.23 -9.20
CA ASN A 272 -7.36 -22.61 -9.35
C ASN A 272 -6.21 -23.38 -10.01
N ASP A 273 -5.23 -23.80 -9.21
CA ASP A 273 -4.40 -24.92 -9.59
C ASP A 273 -5.36 -26.11 -9.67
N ALA A 274 -5.73 -26.44 -10.90
CA ALA A 274 -6.66 -27.50 -11.19
C ALA A 274 -6.20 -28.75 -10.44
N TYR A 275 -7.04 -29.22 -9.53
CA TYR A 275 -6.80 -30.45 -8.78
C TYR A 275 -6.61 -31.59 -9.78
N GLU A 276 -5.36 -31.97 -10.06
CA GLU A 276 -5.03 -33.17 -10.82
C GLU A 276 -5.28 -34.37 -9.88
N GLY A 277 -6.56 -34.71 -9.73
CA GLY A 277 -7.01 -35.76 -8.84
C GLY A 277 -6.49 -37.11 -9.32
N GLU A 278 -5.52 -37.69 -8.58
CA GLU A 278 -5.22 -39.13 -8.63
C GLU A 278 -4.31 -39.60 -7.47
N THR A 279 -4.49 -39.07 -6.25
CA THR A 279 -3.88 -39.64 -5.03
C THR A 279 -4.97 -39.99 -4.02
N ASP A 280 -4.97 -41.23 -3.52
CA ASP A 280 -5.83 -41.63 -2.39
C ASP A 280 -5.32 -40.90 -1.14
N VAL A 281 -5.89 -39.72 -0.87
CA VAL A 281 -5.50 -38.84 0.24
C VAL A 281 -5.50 -39.58 1.58
N LEU A 282 -6.38 -40.58 1.75
CA LEU A 282 -6.49 -41.36 2.98
C LEU A 282 -5.36 -42.37 3.19
N SER A 283 -4.53 -42.61 2.18
CA SER A 283 -3.36 -43.49 2.26
C SER A 283 -2.10 -42.80 2.81
N THR A 284 -2.16 -41.48 3.02
CA THR A 284 -1.05 -40.68 3.54
C THR A 284 -0.98 -40.76 5.07
N GLU A 285 0.22 -40.83 5.64
CA GLU A 285 0.40 -40.69 7.09
C GLU A 285 0.24 -39.22 7.50
N TYR A 286 -0.77 -38.93 8.32
CA TYR A 286 -1.06 -37.58 8.81
C TYR A 286 -0.44 -37.36 10.21
N PRO A 287 -0.09 -36.10 10.55
CA PRO A 287 0.33 -35.75 11.90
C PRO A 287 -0.74 -36.18 12.93
N SER A 288 -0.31 -36.87 13.98
CA SER A 288 -1.13 -37.27 15.13
C SER A 288 -1.08 -36.24 16.26
#